data_AF-A0A4U0ZYD8-F1
#
_entry.id   AF-A0A4U0ZYD8-F1
#
_cell.length_a   1.000
_cell.length_b   1.000
_cell.length_c   1.000
_cell.angle_alpha   90.00
_cell.angle_beta   90.00
_cell.angle_gamma   90.00
#
_symmetry.space_group_name_H-M   'P 1'
#
loop_
_entity.id
_entity.type
_entity.pdbx_description
1 polymer ?
#
loop_
_entity_poly.entity_id
_entity_poly.type
_entity_poly.pdbx_seq_one_letter_code
_entity_poly.pdbx_strand_id
1 'polypeptide(L)'
;MKTGIMTKFGLLIALLGLISLNGCASNQNINLNVHTEPEGAHIIYRLDNNRWTYLGVTPLDTVEIIHEDDLRDNHTFSMKAMRCGYLDQGKEWTGDELLEENDNKGMIFWTPRLIKNTE
;
A
#
# COMPACT_ATOMS: atom_id res chain seq x y z
N MET A 1 47.54 27.08 -27.17
CA MET A 1 46.51 27.52 -26.19
C MET A 1 45.14 26.96 -26.61
N LYS A 2 44.92 25.63 -26.55
CA LYS A 2 43.64 24.97 -26.88
C LYS A 2 43.55 23.61 -26.14
N THR A 3 43.70 23.62 -24.82
CA THR A 3 43.69 22.37 -24.02
C THR A 3 42.84 22.47 -22.74
N GLY A 4 42.26 23.63 -22.44
CA GLY A 4 41.42 23.85 -21.25
C GLY A 4 39.91 23.75 -21.47
N ILE A 5 39.44 23.68 -22.73
CA ILE A 5 38.00 23.64 -23.05
C ILE A 5 37.45 22.20 -23.03
N MET A 6 38.22 21.20 -23.47
CA MET A 6 37.77 19.80 -23.48
C MET A 6 37.66 19.19 -22.07
N THR A 7 38.53 19.59 -21.14
CA THR A 7 38.54 19.08 -19.75
C THR A 7 37.32 19.54 -18.95
N LYS A 8 36.80 20.74 -19.22
CA LYS A 8 35.60 21.28 -18.55
C LYS A 8 34.31 20.60 -19.03
N PHE A 9 34.25 20.20 -20.30
CA PHE A 9 33.11 19.46 -20.86
C PHE A 9 33.03 18.02 -20.31
N GLY A 10 34.17 17.35 -20.16
CA GLY A 10 34.21 16.00 -19.56
C GLY A 10 33.75 15.98 -18.09
N LEU A 11 34.09 17.02 -17.33
CA LEU A 11 33.70 17.12 -15.92
C LEU A 11 32.19 17.40 -15.74
N LEU A 12 31.57 18.12 -16.69
CA LEU A 12 30.13 18.39 -16.69
C LEU A 12 29.31 17.13 -17.00
N ILE A 13 29.77 16.29 -17.93
CA ILE A 13 29.12 15.01 -18.28
C ILE A 13 29.25 14.02 -17.13
N ALA A 14 30.41 13.97 -16.45
CA ALA A 14 30.59 13.17 -15.25
C ALA A 14 29.68 13.61 -14.10
N LEU A 15 29.42 14.91 -13.96
CA LEU A 15 28.51 15.45 -12.96
C LEU A 15 27.03 15.14 -13.26
N LEU A 16 26.61 15.17 -14.54
CA LEU A 16 25.25 14.78 -14.95
C LEU A 16 24.97 13.28 -14.81
N GLY A 17 25.98 12.43 -15.00
CA GLY A 17 25.84 10.97 -14.79
C GLY A 17 25.51 10.59 -13.34
N LEU A 18 25.99 11.37 -12.36
CA LEU A 18 25.74 11.13 -10.93
C LEU A 18 24.31 11.49 -10.50
N ILE A 19 23.63 12.38 -11.21
CA ILE A 19 22.26 12.85 -10.88
C ILE A 19 21.19 11.86 -11.41
N SER A 20 21.59 10.93 -12.29
CA SER A 20 20.70 9.95 -12.91
C SER A 20 20.43 8.72 -12.03
N LEU A 21 21.06 8.63 -10.85
CA LEU A 21 20.87 7.53 -9.89
C LEU A 21 19.72 7.77 -8.90
N ASN A 22 18.92 8.82 -9.09
CA ASN A 22 17.72 9.02 -8.29
C ASN A 22 16.71 7.92 -8.64
N GLY A 23 16.54 6.99 -7.70
CA GLY A 23 15.80 5.75 -7.85
C GLY A 23 14.39 5.94 -8.37
N CYS A 24 13.94 4.99 -9.18
CA CYS A 24 12.52 4.81 -9.43
C CYS A 24 11.85 4.54 -8.09
N ALA A 25 11.10 5.52 -7.57
CA ALA A 25 10.09 5.25 -6.56
C ALA A 25 9.12 4.23 -7.17
N SER A 26 9.17 3.00 -6.67
CA SER A 26 8.35 1.89 -7.13
C SER A 26 7.00 1.95 -6.40
N ASN A 27 5.91 1.87 -7.16
CA ASN A 27 4.56 1.82 -6.62
C ASN A 27 4.02 0.41 -6.79
N GLN A 28 3.36 -0.09 -5.75
CA GLN A 28 2.72 -1.38 -5.72
C GLN A 28 1.20 -1.20 -5.81
N ASN A 29 0.59 -1.96 -6.71
CA ASN A 29 -0.86 -2.00 -6.87
C ASN A 29 -1.42 -3.12 -6.01
N ILE A 30 -2.11 -2.77 -4.93
CA ILE A 30 -2.76 -3.72 -4.04
C ILE A 30 -4.23 -3.82 -4.44
N ASN A 31 -4.59 -4.94 -5.05
CA ASN A 31 -5.98 -5.21 -5.42
C ASN A 31 -6.72 -5.80 -4.22
N LEU A 32 -7.81 -5.19 -3.79
CA LEU A 32 -8.55 -5.54 -2.58
C LEU A 32 -9.95 -6.02 -2.95
N ASN A 33 -10.30 -7.24 -2.55
CA ASN A 33 -11.64 -7.79 -2.65
C ASN A 33 -12.16 -8.14 -1.24
N VAL A 34 -13.10 -7.33 -0.75
CA VAL A 34 -13.59 -7.40 0.63
C VAL A 34 -15.10 -7.58 0.67
N HIS A 35 -15.55 -8.61 1.36
CA HIS A 35 -16.96 -8.93 1.58
C HIS A 35 -17.25 -8.98 3.07
N THR A 36 -18.47 -8.70 3.53
CA THR A 36 -18.84 -9.02 4.93
C THR A 36 -20.13 -9.81 5.01
N GLU A 37 -20.25 -10.59 6.08
CA GLU A 37 -21.50 -11.27 6.40
C GLU A 37 -22.07 -10.71 7.72
N PRO A 38 -23.15 -9.90 7.71
CA PRO A 38 -23.87 -9.38 6.54
C PRO A 38 -23.17 -8.22 5.80
N GLU A 39 -23.48 -8.03 4.52
CA GLU A 39 -22.91 -6.97 3.65
C GLU A 39 -23.33 -5.56 4.06
N GLY A 40 -22.52 -4.56 3.75
CA GLY A 40 -22.78 -3.16 4.11
C GLY A 40 -21.91 -2.64 5.25
N ALA A 41 -20.71 -3.21 5.45
CA ALA A 41 -19.72 -2.69 6.39
C ALA A 41 -18.83 -1.64 5.70
N HIS A 42 -18.49 -0.59 6.43
CA HIS A 42 -17.52 0.42 6.02
C HIS A 42 -16.10 -0.13 6.16
N ILE A 43 -15.30 -0.03 5.11
CA ILE A 43 -13.92 -0.48 5.07
C ILE A 43 -12.98 0.72 5.20
N ILE A 44 -12.02 0.60 6.12
CA ILE A 44 -10.91 1.53 6.29
C ILE A 44 -9.60 0.75 6.35
N TYR A 45 -8.50 1.37 5.91
CA TYR A 45 -7.16 0.82 6.09
C TYR A 45 -6.18 1.87 6.62
N ARG A 46 -5.03 1.43 7.13
CA ARG A 46 -3.89 2.28 7.46
C ARG A 46 -2.59 1.50 7.27
N LEU A 47 -1.50 2.26 7.11
CA LEU A 47 -0.13 1.76 7.20
C LEU A 47 0.44 2.17 8.56
N ASP A 48 0.94 1.21 9.33
CA ASP A 48 1.41 1.38 10.71
C ASP A 48 0.43 2.20 11.59
N ASN A 49 0.95 3.28 12.18
CA ASN A 49 0.23 4.20 13.05
C ASN A 49 -0.23 5.46 12.31
N ASN A 50 -0.26 5.43 10.97
CA ASN A 50 -0.78 6.54 10.19
C ASN A 50 -2.30 6.66 10.32
N ARG A 51 -2.84 7.73 9.72
CA ARG A 51 -4.27 8.00 9.69
C ARG A 51 -5.01 6.92 8.90
N TRP A 52 -6.19 6.54 9.39
CA TRP A 52 -7.11 5.67 8.67
C TRP A 52 -7.63 6.35 7.39
N THR A 53 -7.52 5.65 6.27
CA THR A 53 -8.05 6.00 4.96
C THR A 53 -9.32 5.18 4.70
N TYR A 54 -10.37 5.84 4.20
CA TYR A 54 -11.64 5.21 3.88
C TYR A 54 -11.65 4.66 2.46
N LEU A 55 -12.06 3.40 2.30
CA LEU A 55 -12.10 2.71 1.01
C LEU A 55 -13.51 2.61 0.43
N GLY A 56 -14.53 2.39 1.26
CA GLY A 56 -15.89 2.20 0.77
C GLY A 56 -16.73 1.32 1.68
N VAL A 57 -17.74 0.68 1.08
CA VAL A 57 -18.70 -0.20 1.77
C VAL A 57 -18.70 -1.57 1.09
N THR A 58 -18.82 -2.65 1.86
CA THR A 58 -18.87 -4.01 1.31
C THR A 58 -20.20 -4.33 0.60
N PRO A 59 -20.16 -5.10 -0.51
CA PRO A 59 -18.97 -5.70 -1.12
C PRO A 59 -18.08 -4.66 -1.81
N LEU A 60 -16.77 -4.77 -1.61
CA LEU A 60 -15.76 -3.81 -2.06
C LEU A 60 -14.75 -4.50 -2.99
N ASP A 61 -14.53 -3.89 -4.15
CA ASP A 61 -13.50 -4.26 -5.13
C ASP A 61 -12.78 -2.96 -5.53
N THR A 62 -11.53 -2.80 -5.10
CA THR A 62 -10.75 -1.57 -5.30
C THR A 62 -9.25 -1.86 -5.45
N VAL A 63 -8.52 -0.92 -6.06
CA VAL A 63 -7.07 -0.99 -6.19
C VAL A 63 -6.46 0.21 -5.49
N GLU A 64 -5.61 -0.06 -4.49
CA GLU A 64 -4.82 0.96 -3.80
C GLU A 64 -3.40 0.99 -4.37
N ILE A 65 -2.88 2.20 -4.60
CA ILE A 65 -1.49 2.40 -5.04
C ILE A 65 -0.69 2.83 -3.81
N ILE A 66 0.22 1.97 -3.38
CA ILE A 66 1.04 2.19 -2.19
C ILE A 66 2.51 2.22 -2.61
N HIS A 67 3.31 3.13 -2.04
CA HIS A 67 4.74 3.13 -2.31
C HIS A 67 5.36 1.85 -1.74
N GLU A 68 6.25 1.22 -2.51
CA GLU A 68 6.87 -0.04 -2.10
C GLU A 68 7.63 0.10 -0.77
N ASP A 69 8.26 1.26 -0.56
CA ASP A 69 8.98 1.57 0.68
C ASP A 69 8.05 1.57 1.90
N ASP A 70 6.76 1.91 1.74
CA ASP A 70 5.76 1.86 2.81
C ASP A 70 5.23 0.44 3.10
N LEU A 71 5.65 -0.56 2.32
CA LEU A 71 5.30 -1.98 2.48
C LEU A 71 6.50 -2.84 2.88
N ARG A 72 7.73 -2.32 2.84
CA ARG A 72 8.94 -3.07 3.19
C ARG A 72 9.28 -2.91 4.68
N ASP A 73 10.40 -3.44 5.12
CA ASP A 73 11.03 -3.13 6.43
C ASP A 73 10.14 -3.31 7.69
N ASN A 74 9.25 -4.30 7.68
CA ASN A 74 8.30 -4.62 8.76
C ASN A 74 7.16 -3.60 8.94
N HIS A 75 6.85 -2.81 7.92
CA HIS A 75 5.62 -2.02 7.91
C HIS A 75 4.38 -2.93 7.99
N THR A 76 3.34 -2.45 8.66
CA THR A 76 2.10 -3.17 8.92
C THR A 76 0.95 -2.55 8.13
N PHE A 77 0.26 -3.34 7.34
CA PHE A 77 -0.99 -2.96 6.72
C PHE A 77 -2.15 -3.43 7.61
N SER A 78 -2.90 -2.51 8.20
CA SER A 78 -4.08 -2.83 9.01
C SER A 78 -5.35 -2.45 8.24
N MET A 79 -6.35 -3.33 8.23
CA MET A 79 -7.67 -3.07 7.66
C MET A 79 -8.76 -3.34 8.70
N LYS A 80 -9.85 -2.55 8.65
CA LYS A 80 -11.03 -2.74 9.49
C LYS A 80 -12.31 -2.71 8.69
N ALA A 81 -13.25 -3.55 9.09
CA ALA A 81 -14.64 -3.54 8.66
C ALA A 81 -15.54 -3.13 9.83
N MET A 82 -16.30 -2.06 9.65
CA MET A 82 -17.11 -1.45 10.71
C MET A 82 -18.57 -1.36 10.27
N ARG A 83 -19.50 -1.72 11.14
CA ARG A 83 -20.93 -1.58 10.88
C ARG A 83 -21.67 -1.29 12.18
N CYS A 84 -22.54 -0.29 12.17
CA CYS A 84 -23.36 0.04 13.33
C CYS A 84 -24.15 -1.19 13.83
N GLY A 85 -24.09 -1.44 15.14
CA GLY A 85 -24.71 -2.61 15.77
C GLY A 85 -23.88 -3.90 15.68
N TYR A 86 -22.65 -3.84 15.17
CA TYR A 86 -21.71 -4.95 15.11
C TYR A 86 -20.37 -4.55 15.74
N LEU A 87 -19.60 -5.55 16.17
CA LEU A 87 -18.23 -5.39 16.60
C LEU A 87 -17.32 -5.18 15.38
N ASP A 88 -16.41 -4.22 15.48
CA ASP A 88 -15.38 -3.97 14.48
C ASP A 88 -14.55 -5.25 14.23
N GLN A 89 -14.38 -5.60 12.96
CA GLN A 89 -13.50 -6.69 12.54
C GLN A 89 -12.21 -6.09 12.01
N GLY A 90 -11.07 -6.63 12.42
CA GLY A 90 -9.76 -6.17 11.98
C GLY A 90 -8.93 -7.32 11.42
N LYS A 91 -8.08 -7.01 10.44
CA LYS A 91 -7.02 -7.90 9.97
C LYS A 91 -5.77 -7.07 9.72
N GLU A 92 -4.63 -7.65 10.05
CA GLU A 92 -3.32 -7.05 9.85
C GLU A 92 -2.47 -8.00 9.02
N TRP A 93 -1.63 -7.42 8.20
CA TRP A 93 -0.58 -8.09 7.45
C TRP A 93 0.72 -7.33 7.71
N THR A 94 1.83 -8.05 7.79
CA THR A 94 3.10 -7.43 7.45
C THR A 94 3.10 -7.07 5.97
N GLY A 95 3.86 -6.06 5.57
CA GLY A 95 3.88 -5.67 4.16
C GLY A 95 4.45 -6.76 3.24
N ASP A 96 5.38 -7.59 3.71
CA ASP A 96 5.84 -8.78 2.99
C ASP A 96 4.72 -9.80 2.77
N GLU A 97 3.91 -10.11 3.80
CA GLU A 97 2.75 -11.01 3.67
C GLU A 97 1.68 -10.44 2.72
N LEU A 98 1.47 -9.12 2.74
CA LEU A 98 0.53 -8.45 1.85
C LEU A 98 0.99 -8.56 0.39
N LEU A 99 2.27 -8.29 0.12
CA LEU A 99 2.85 -8.39 -1.22
C LEU A 99 2.82 -9.83 -1.73
N GLU A 100 3.23 -10.79 -0.91
CA GLU A 100 3.20 -12.20 -1.26
C GLU A 100 1.77 -12.67 -1.59
N GLU A 101 0.78 -12.27 -0.79
CA GLU A 101 -0.63 -12.62 -1.04
C GLU A 101 -1.13 -11.99 -2.35
N ASN A 102 -0.82 -10.71 -2.59
CA ASN A 102 -1.22 -9.98 -3.79
C ASN A 102 -0.56 -10.56 -5.06
N ASP A 103 0.73 -10.88 -5.01
CA ASP A 103 1.46 -11.43 -6.17
C ASP A 103 1.01 -12.86 -6.49
N ASN A 104 0.77 -13.69 -5.47
CA ASN A 104 0.38 -15.08 -5.67
C ASN A 104 -1.08 -15.22 -6.14
N LYS A 105 -1.98 -14.35 -5.66
CA LYS A 105 -3.42 -14.46 -5.94
C LYS A 105 -3.93 -13.41 -6.92
N GLY A 106 -3.13 -12.39 -7.23
CA GLY A 106 -3.53 -11.21 -7.99
C GLY A 106 -4.44 -10.24 -7.22
N MET A 107 -4.79 -10.56 -5.98
CA MET A 107 -5.58 -9.71 -5.06
C MET A 107 -5.59 -10.25 -3.62
N ILE A 108 -5.86 -9.36 -2.68
CA ILE A 108 -6.12 -9.65 -1.27
C ILE A 108 -7.61 -9.92 -1.08
N PHE A 109 -7.92 -11.13 -0.60
CA PHE A 109 -9.29 -11.52 -0.26
C PHE A 109 -9.52 -11.46 1.24
N TRP A 110 -10.58 -10.78 1.67
CA TRP A 110 -10.99 -10.77 3.07
C TRP A 110 -12.50 -10.81 3.24
N THR A 111 -13.01 -11.80 3.97
CA THR A 111 -14.45 -11.97 4.24
C THR A 111 -14.73 -12.12 5.73
N PRO A 112 -14.64 -11.04 6.54
CA PRO A 112 -14.93 -11.15 7.96
C PRO A 112 -16.43 -11.33 8.22
N ARG A 113 -16.75 -12.20 9.18
CA ARG A 113 -18.12 -12.35 9.70
C ARG A 113 -18.36 -11.31 10.79
N LEU A 114 -19.41 -10.51 10.63
CA LEU A 114 -19.72 -9.48 11.60
C LEU A 114 -20.48 -10.10 12.78
N ILE A 115 -19.99 -9.82 13.99
CA ILE A 115 -20.60 -10.27 15.23
C ILE A 115 -21.45 -9.12 15.76
N LYS A 116 -22.73 -9.36 16.05
CA LYS A 116 -23.61 -8.32 16.61
C LYS A 116 -23.06 -7.85 17.95
N ASN A 117 -23.07 -6.53 18.15
CA ASN A 117 -22.80 -5.97 19.46
C ASN A 117 -24.05 -6.15 20.34
N THR A 118 -23.88 -6.77 21.51
CA THR A 118 -24.98 -7.08 22.44
C THR A 118 -24.96 -6.24 23.72
N GLU A 119 -24.06 -5.26 23.79
CA GLU A 119 -23.99 -4.29 24.89
C GLU A 119 -25.05 -3.18 24.76
#